data_AF-A0A369LSY1-F1
#
_entry.id   AF-A0A369LSY1-F1
#
_cell.length_a   1.000
_cell.length_b   1.000
_cell.length_c   1.000
_cell.angle_alpha   90.00
_cell.angle_beta   90.00
_cell.angle_gamma   90.00
#
_symmetry.space_group_name_H-M   'P 1'
#
loop_
_entity.id
_entity.type
_entity.pdbx_description
1 polymer ?
#
loop_
_entity_poly.entity_id
_entity_poly.type
_entity_poly.pdbx_seq_one_letter_code
_entity_poly.pdbx_strand_id
1 'polypeptide(L)'
;MNVTRDSVAVAVGAVVAVILQIVVAPNIALFSAMPNFVVAYVLLVAIVRPGTAGPVLPFVLGLVFDLVSGGPVGAMAFLLVLVAFLASRAFVVLDNDTLFMPLVIFVAATVLVEALYGAFLLALGFDASALDAFVYRALPCALYDCVIGLVLYPLAARVLAGAAPAQPGTPRLR
;
A
#
# COMPACT_ATOMS: atom_id res chain seq x y z
N MET A 1 -24.30 -6.53 -2.87
CA MET A 1 -22.89 -6.62 -3.31
C MET A 1 -22.63 -8.05 -3.75
N ASN A 2 -22.31 -8.29 -5.02
CA ASN A 2 -21.94 -9.64 -5.47
C ASN A 2 -20.52 -9.94 -4.97
N VAL A 3 -20.40 -10.87 -4.03
CA VAL A 3 -19.11 -11.32 -3.49
C VAL A 3 -18.42 -12.15 -4.56
N THR A 4 -17.43 -11.57 -5.24
CA THR A 4 -16.57 -12.28 -6.20
C THR A 4 -15.34 -12.86 -5.49
N ARG A 5 -14.76 -13.94 -6.03
CA ARG A 5 -13.54 -14.57 -5.50
C ARG A 5 -12.41 -13.55 -5.29
N ASP A 6 -12.25 -12.62 -6.22
CA ASP A 6 -11.22 -11.58 -6.17
C ASP A 6 -11.47 -10.60 -5.02
N SER A 7 -12.74 -10.29 -4.72
CA SER A 7 -13.09 -9.43 -3.59
C SER A 7 -12.79 -10.12 -2.25
N VAL A 8 -13.01 -11.44 -2.18
CA VAL A 8 -12.65 -12.25 -1.00
C VAL A 8 -11.13 -12.29 -0.83
N ALA A 9 -10.37 -12.50 -1.91
CA ALA A 9 -8.91 -12.51 -1.84
C ALA A 9 -8.34 -11.16 -1.34
N VAL A 10 -8.91 -10.04 -1.79
CA VAL A 10 -8.56 -8.71 -1.27
C VAL A 10 -8.94 -8.56 0.20
N ALA A 11 -10.14 -8.98 0.60
CA ALA A 11 -10.55 -8.90 2.00
C ALA A 11 -9.66 -9.74 2.93
N VAL A 12 -9.32 -10.97 2.52
CA VAL A 12 -8.42 -11.85 3.28
C VAL A 12 -7.02 -11.25 3.36
N GLY A 13 -6.47 -10.74 2.26
CA GLY A 13 -5.17 -10.07 2.25
C GLY A 13 -5.14 -8.84 3.19
N ALA A 14 -6.22 -8.06 3.21
CA ALA A 14 -6.38 -6.92 4.11
C ALA A 14 -6.35 -7.35 5.59
N VAL A 15 -7.08 -8.41 5.95
CA VAL A 15 -7.06 -8.97 7.31
C VAL A 15 -5.66 -9.47 7.68
N VAL A 16 -4.99 -10.19 6.77
CA VAL A 16 -3.62 -10.65 6.99
C VAL A 16 -2.66 -9.48 7.20
N ALA A 17 -2.76 -8.41 6.39
CA ALA A 17 -1.93 -7.22 6.54
C ALA A 17 -2.12 -6.54 7.91
N VAL A 18 -3.37 -6.44 8.39
CA VAL A 18 -3.66 -5.91 9.73
C VAL A 18 -3.09 -6.80 10.84
N ILE A 19 -3.22 -8.12 10.71
CA ILE A 19 -2.64 -9.06 11.68
C ILE A 19 -1.10 -8.93 11.70
N LEU A 20 -0.46 -8.86 10.54
CA LEU A 20 1.00 -8.63 10.44
C LEU A 20 1.39 -7.28 11.06
N GLN A 21 0.58 -6.24 10.85
CA GLN A 21 0.81 -4.92 11.45
C GLN A 21 0.75 -4.95 12.98
N ILE A 22 -0.22 -5.67 13.56
CA ILE A 22 -0.39 -5.72 15.02
C ILE A 22 0.61 -6.67 15.67
N VAL A 23 0.85 -7.83 15.04
CA VAL A 23 1.61 -8.93 15.66
C VAL A 23 3.07 -8.88 15.27
N VAL A 24 3.41 -8.65 13.99
CA VAL A 24 4.78 -8.79 13.51
C VAL A 24 5.52 -7.46 13.55
N ALA A 25 4.91 -6.37 13.09
CA ALA A 25 5.60 -5.08 12.97
C ALA A 25 6.27 -4.60 14.27
N PRO A 26 5.65 -4.72 15.46
CA PRO A 26 6.29 -4.30 16.70
C PRO A 26 7.49 -5.16 17.09
N ASN A 27 7.51 -6.43 16.67
CA ASN A 27 8.57 -7.39 17.02
C ASN A 27 9.81 -7.29 16.13
N ILE A 28 9.71 -6.60 14.99
CA ILE A 28 10.83 -6.40 14.05
C ILE A 28 11.21 -4.91 13.91
N ALA A 29 10.77 -4.09 14.87
CA ALA A 29 11.09 -2.67 14.94
C ALA A 29 12.59 -2.47 15.18
N LEU A 30 13.24 -1.61 14.38
CA LEU A 30 14.62 -1.18 14.61
C LEU A 30 14.67 0.33 14.82
N PHE A 31 15.28 0.77 15.93
CA PHE A 31 15.59 2.18 16.19
C PHE A 31 14.41 3.15 15.98
N SER A 32 13.21 2.77 16.45
CA SER A 32 11.93 3.51 16.32
C SER A 32 11.22 3.41 14.96
N ALA A 33 11.78 2.72 13.98
CA ALA A 33 11.12 2.44 12.71
C ALA A 33 10.46 1.06 12.73
N MET A 34 9.15 1.04 12.47
CA MET A 34 8.35 -0.17 12.31
C MET A 34 7.92 -0.31 10.85
N PRO A 35 7.92 -1.53 10.28
CA PRO A 35 7.36 -1.75 8.96
C PRO A 35 5.85 -1.49 8.95
N ASN A 36 5.38 -1.03 7.81
CA ASN A 36 3.98 -0.73 7.54
C ASN A 36 3.41 -1.72 6.51
N PHE A 37 2.97 -2.88 7.02
CA PHE A 37 2.32 -3.91 6.21
C PHE A 37 1.02 -3.41 5.58
N VAL A 38 0.36 -2.44 6.19
CA VAL A 38 -0.85 -1.82 5.65
C VAL A 38 -0.53 -1.00 4.39
N VAL A 39 0.49 -0.14 4.45
CA VAL A 39 0.96 0.62 3.28
C VAL A 39 1.36 -0.32 2.15
N ALA A 40 2.20 -1.31 2.45
CA ALA A 40 2.64 -2.27 1.47
C ALA A 40 1.45 -3.00 0.80
N TYR A 41 0.50 -3.49 1.59
CA TYR A 41 -0.65 -4.20 1.06
C TYR A 41 -1.55 -3.31 0.18
N VAL A 42 -1.87 -2.11 0.65
CA VAL A 42 -2.74 -1.18 -0.07
C VAL A 42 -2.14 -0.77 -1.41
N LEU A 43 -0.85 -0.43 -1.44
CA LEU A 43 -0.15 -0.04 -2.67
C LEU A 43 -0.05 -1.23 -3.65
N LEU A 44 0.17 -2.46 -3.15
CA LEU A 44 0.12 -3.65 -3.99
C LEU A 44 -1.26 -3.86 -4.63
N VAL A 45 -2.35 -3.72 -3.88
CA VAL A 45 -3.70 -3.81 -4.44
C VAL A 45 -3.94 -2.71 -5.48
N ALA A 46 -3.49 -1.49 -5.21
CA ALA A 46 -3.64 -0.34 -6.10
C ALA A 46 -2.93 -0.54 -7.45
N ILE A 47 -1.76 -1.18 -7.43
CA ILE A 47 -0.94 -1.44 -8.62
C ILE A 47 -1.42 -2.69 -9.37
N VAL A 48 -1.79 -3.77 -8.66
CA VAL A 48 -2.24 -5.02 -9.28
C VAL A 48 -3.68 -4.91 -9.83
N ARG A 49 -4.50 -4.04 -9.24
CA ARG A 49 -5.92 -3.88 -9.60
C ARG A 49 -6.31 -2.42 -9.87
N PRO A 50 -5.60 -1.70 -10.76
CA PRO A 50 -5.72 -0.25 -10.89
C PRO A 50 -7.11 0.23 -11.33
N GLY A 51 -7.86 -0.60 -12.06
CA GLY A 51 -9.23 -0.26 -12.50
C GLY A 51 -10.31 -0.48 -11.43
N THR A 52 -10.01 -1.20 -10.36
CA THR A 52 -10.97 -1.57 -9.30
C THR A 52 -10.54 -1.17 -7.89
N ALA A 53 -9.35 -0.59 -7.76
CA ALA A 53 -8.84 -0.05 -6.51
C ALA A 53 -9.60 1.25 -6.15
N GLY A 54 -10.77 1.08 -5.53
CA GLY A 54 -11.57 2.18 -4.99
C GLY A 54 -10.98 2.75 -3.69
N PRO A 55 -11.47 3.91 -3.23
CA PRO A 55 -10.93 4.61 -2.06
C PRO A 55 -11.27 3.94 -0.72
N VAL A 56 -12.25 3.03 -0.69
CA VAL A 56 -12.77 2.44 0.56
C VAL A 56 -11.72 1.60 1.27
N LEU A 57 -11.01 0.73 0.55
CA LEU A 57 -9.97 -0.12 1.12
C LEU A 57 -8.80 0.70 1.73
N PRO A 58 -8.14 1.61 1.00
CA PRO A 58 -7.07 2.44 1.56
C PRO A 58 -7.56 3.29 2.74
N PHE A 59 -8.77 3.84 2.66
CA PHE A 59 -9.35 4.62 3.76
C PHE A 59 -9.53 3.79 5.04
N VAL A 60 -10.20 2.64 4.92
CA VAL A 60 -10.48 1.77 6.08
C VAL A 60 -9.19 1.24 6.68
N LEU A 61 -8.26 0.75 5.86
CA LEU A 61 -7.00 0.22 6.36
C LEU A 61 -6.11 1.30 6.95
N GLY A 62 -6.08 2.51 6.37
CA GLY A 62 -5.37 3.63 6.95
C GLY A 62 -5.95 4.07 8.29
N LEU A 63 -7.28 4.09 8.43
CA LEU A 63 -7.91 4.35 9.73
C LEU A 63 -7.56 3.28 10.77
N VAL A 64 -7.56 2.00 10.38
CA VAL A 64 -7.13 0.90 11.26
C VAL A 64 -5.67 1.10 11.68
N PHE A 65 -4.79 1.47 10.75
CA PHE A 65 -3.40 1.78 11.06
C PHE A 65 -3.29 2.94 12.06
N ASP A 66 -3.98 4.05 11.83
CA ASP A 66 -3.93 5.21 12.72
C ASP A 66 -4.38 4.84 14.16
N LEU A 67 -5.46 4.04 14.27
CA LEU A 67 -5.99 3.59 15.57
C LEU A 67 -5.08 2.58 16.30
N VAL A 68 -4.36 1.73 15.55
CA VAL A 68 -3.47 0.71 16.12
C VAL A 68 -2.10 1.30 16.48
N SER A 69 -1.56 2.20 15.66
CA SER A 69 -0.21 2.73 15.80
C SER A 69 -0.08 3.88 16.80
N GLY A 70 -1.21 4.49 17.21
CA GLY A 70 -1.23 5.63 18.14
C GLY A 70 -0.84 6.96 17.49
N GLY A 71 -0.81 7.03 16.16
CA GLY A 71 -0.56 8.25 15.41
C GLY A 71 -1.79 9.15 15.25
N PRO A 72 -1.67 10.23 14.47
CA PRO A 72 -2.78 11.14 14.21
C PRO A 72 -3.91 10.45 13.43
N VAL A 73 -5.09 10.37 14.05
CA VAL A 73 -6.25 9.71 13.43
C VAL A 73 -6.66 10.41 12.14
N GLY A 74 -6.67 9.66 11.04
CA GLY A 74 -7.04 10.13 9.71
C GLY A 74 -5.86 10.48 8.81
N ALA A 75 -4.63 10.57 9.34
CA ALA A 75 -3.45 10.91 8.55
C ALA A 75 -3.11 9.77 7.57
N MET A 76 -2.94 8.53 8.03
CA MET A 76 -2.66 7.42 7.13
C MET A 76 -3.86 7.11 6.23
N ALA A 77 -5.09 7.24 6.75
CA ALA A 77 -6.30 7.10 5.93
C ALA A 77 -6.31 8.04 4.71
N PHE A 78 -6.01 9.33 4.93
CA PHE A 78 -5.92 10.31 3.86
C PHE A 78 -4.79 10.00 2.88
N LEU A 79 -3.58 9.72 3.39
CA LEU A 79 -2.41 9.45 2.57
C LEU A 79 -2.59 8.20 1.71
N LEU A 80 -3.14 7.11 2.27
CA LEU A 80 -3.36 5.89 1.52
C LEU A 80 -4.40 6.09 0.41
N VAL A 81 -5.47 6.84 0.64
CA VAL A 81 -6.44 7.14 -0.42
C VAL A 81 -5.78 7.92 -1.55
N LEU A 82 -5.05 8.99 -1.21
CA LEU A 82 -4.39 9.85 -2.17
C LEU A 82 -3.32 9.10 -2.97
N VAL A 83 -2.40 8.43 -2.29
CA VAL A 83 -1.25 7.80 -2.94
C VAL A 83 -1.64 6.51 -3.64
N ALA A 84 -2.58 5.70 -3.12
CA ALA A 84 -3.10 4.55 -3.85
C ALA A 84 -3.77 4.98 -5.16
N PHE A 85 -4.56 6.05 -5.14
CA PHE A 85 -5.15 6.62 -6.36
C PHE A 85 -4.07 7.04 -7.37
N LEU A 86 -3.06 7.80 -6.91
CA LEU A 86 -1.95 8.22 -7.78
C LEU A 86 -1.17 7.02 -8.33
N ALA A 87 -0.89 6.01 -7.52
CA ALA A 87 -0.19 4.79 -7.93
C ALA A 87 -0.98 3.99 -8.98
N SER A 88 -2.30 3.83 -8.79
CA SER A 88 -3.16 3.19 -9.80
C SER A 88 -3.16 3.95 -11.12
N ARG A 89 -3.20 5.28 -11.09
CA ARG A 89 -3.15 6.11 -12.30
C ARG A 89 -1.78 6.06 -12.98
N ALA A 90 -0.71 6.16 -12.20
CA ALA A 90 0.65 6.02 -12.71
C ALA A 90 0.84 4.66 -13.39
N PHE A 91 0.33 3.58 -12.79
CA PHE A 91 0.42 2.25 -13.39
C PHE A 91 -0.34 2.15 -14.71
N VAL A 92 -1.56 2.68 -14.81
CA VAL A 92 -2.34 2.67 -16.06
C VAL A 92 -1.65 3.49 -17.17
N VAL A 93 -0.97 4.57 -16.83
CA VAL A 93 -0.29 5.44 -17.81
C VAL A 93 1.07 4.89 -18.23
N LEU A 94 1.80 4.30 -17.30
CA LEU A 94 3.16 3.77 -17.51
C LEU A 94 3.16 2.28 -17.86
N ASP A 95 2.00 1.67 -18.05
CA ASP A 95 1.87 0.23 -18.27
C ASP A 95 2.75 -0.21 -19.45
N ASN A 96 3.73 -1.03 -19.12
CA ASN A 96 4.72 -1.58 -20.03
C ASN A 96 4.79 -3.09 -19.73
N ASP A 97 5.11 -3.93 -20.71
CA ASP A 97 5.15 -5.40 -20.59
C ASP A 97 6.23 -5.95 -19.61
N THR A 98 6.82 -5.09 -18.77
CA THR A 98 7.89 -5.44 -17.84
C THR A 98 7.41 -5.34 -16.39
N LEU A 99 7.92 -6.24 -15.53
CA LEU A 99 7.70 -6.18 -14.09
C LEU A 99 8.40 -4.98 -13.42
N PHE A 100 9.24 -4.25 -14.15
CA PHE A 100 10.05 -3.15 -13.61
C PHE A 100 9.21 -1.94 -13.23
N MET A 101 8.29 -1.50 -14.10
CA MET A 101 7.46 -0.32 -13.85
C MET A 101 6.58 -0.41 -12.61
N PRO A 102 5.82 -1.50 -12.37
CA PRO A 102 5.05 -1.63 -11.12
C PRO A 102 5.92 -1.57 -9.86
N LEU A 103 7.14 -2.11 -9.88
CA LEU A 103 8.06 -2.04 -8.74
C LEU A 103 8.56 -0.61 -8.51
N VAL A 104 8.91 0.12 -9.58
CA VAL A 104 9.32 1.53 -9.47
C VAL A 104 8.19 2.38 -8.89
N ILE A 105 6.95 2.19 -9.37
CA ILE A 105 5.77 2.89 -8.86
C ILE A 105 5.55 2.57 -7.38
N PHE A 106 5.67 1.29 -7.00
CA PHE A 106 5.53 0.85 -5.62
C PHE A 106 6.55 1.53 -4.70
N VAL A 107 7.83 1.51 -5.08
CA VAL A 107 8.91 2.14 -4.30
C VAL A 107 8.68 3.64 -4.17
N ALA A 108 8.39 4.33 -5.27
CA ALA A 108 8.14 5.77 -5.25
C ALA A 108 6.92 6.14 -4.38
N ALA A 109 5.83 5.37 -4.49
CA ALA A 109 4.62 5.55 -3.69
C ALA A 109 4.88 5.32 -2.20
N THR A 110 5.65 4.29 -1.85
CA THR A 110 6.00 3.96 -0.47
C THR A 110 6.83 5.08 0.18
N VAL A 111 7.87 5.53 -0.51
CA VAL A 111 8.70 6.66 -0.06
C VAL A 111 7.86 7.92 0.12
N LEU A 112 6.94 8.19 -0.81
CA LEU A 112 6.05 9.34 -0.72
C LEU A 112 5.12 9.26 0.50
N VAL A 113 4.51 8.09 0.76
CA VAL A 113 3.64 7.90 1.94
C VAL A 113 4.42 8.13 3.24
N GLU A 114 5.57 7.49 3.41
CA GLU A 114 6.34 7.60 4.65
C GLU A 114 6.89 9.02 4.87
N ALA A 115 7.34 9.69 3.81
CA ALA A 115 7.77 11.08 3.89
C ALA A 115 6.60 12.01 4.26
N LEU A 116 5.44 11.87 3.62
CA LEU A 116 4.27 12.69 3.94
C LEU A 116 3.76 12.40 5.36
N TYR A 117 3.78 11.14 5.79
CA TYR A 117 3.41 10.79 7.16
C TYR A 117 4.41 11.39 8.17
N GLY A 118 5.71 11.42 7.85
CA GLY A 118 6.73 12.17 8.60
C GLY A 118 6.40 13.65 8.74
N ALA A 119 5.98 14.29 7.64
CA ALA A 119 5.55 15.67 7.67
C ALA A 119 4.30 15.88 8.54
N PHE A 120 3.33 14.96 8.53
CA PHE A 120 2.16 15.01 9.40
C PHE A 120 2.52 14.90 10.88
N LEU A 121 3.40 13.98 11.25
CA LEU A 121 3.84 13.83 12.64
C LEU A 121 4.57 15.08 13.13
N LEU A 122 5.45 15.66 12.30
CA LEU A 122 6.15 16.90 12.63
C LEU A 122 5.17 18.07 12.78
N ALA A 123 4.24 18.23 11.83
CA ALA A 123 3.27 19.34 11.83
C ALA A 123 2.29 19.27 13.02
N LEU A 124 1.99 18.07 13.51
CA LEU A 124 1.07 17.83 14.63
C LEU A 124 1.79 17.68 15.97
N GLY A 125 3.11 17.82 16.01
CA GLY A 125 3.89 17.80 17.25
C GLY A 125 4.13 16.41 17.85
N PHE A 126 4.03 15.34 17.04
CA PHE A 126 4.33 13.97 17.46
C PHE A 126 5.83 13.66 17.45
N ASP A 127 6.60 14.31 16.57
CA ASP A 127 8.05 14.15 16.48
C ASP A 127 8.78 15.39 17.02
N ALA A 128 9.92 15.17 17.68
CA ALA A 128 10.71 16.24 18.29
C ALA A 128 11.48 17.09 17.27
N SER A 129 11.87 16.51 16.13
CA SER A 129 12.61 17.21 15.09
C SER A 129 12.35 16.63 13.69
N ALA A 130 12.64 17.42 12.66
CA ALA A 130 12.58 16.95 11.28
C ALA A 130 13.58 15.80 11.01
N LEU A 131 14.72 15.81 11.70
CA LEU A 131 15.73 14.76 11.56
C LEU A 131 15.16 13.42 12.08
N ASP A 132 14.46 13.44 13.21
CA ASP A 132 13.80 12.23 13.74
C ASP A 132 12.70 11.73 12.79
N ALA A 133 11.84 12.64 12.32
CA ALA A 133 10.71 12.31 11.45
C ALA A 133 11.15 11.72 10.10
N PHE A 134 12.15 12.32 9.44
CA PHE A 134 12.54 11.94 8.09
C PHE A 134 13.69 10.94 8.03
N VAL A 135 14.73 11.11 8.85
CA VAL A 135 15.96 10.31 8.74
C VAL A 135 15.88 9.07 9.63
N TYR A 136 15.42 9.20 10.87
CA TYR A 136 15.38 8.06 11.79
C TYR A 136 14.08 7.26 11.71
N ARG A 137 13.00 7.83 11.16
CA ARG A 137 11.71 7.15 11.00
C ARG A 137 11.35 6.87 9.55
N ALA A 138 11.04 7.90 8.75
CA ALA A 138 10.48 7.71 7.41
C ALA A 138 11.43 6.93 6.47
N LEU A 139 12.73 7.22 6.50
CA LEU A 139 13.69 6.55 5.61
C LEU A 139 13.82 5.05 5.94
N PRO A 140 14.07 4.62 7.18
CA PRO A 140 14.06 3.20 7.52
C PRO A 140 12.71 2.52 7.25
N CYS A 141 11.57 3.14 7.61
CA CYS A 141 10.24 2.60 7.29
C CYS A 141 10.06 2.36 5.78
N ALA A 142 10.41 3.35 4.96
CA ALA A 142 10.31 3.23 3.51
C ALA A 142 11.19 2.10 2.96
N LEU A 143 12.41 1.91 3.50
CA LEU A 143 13.28 0.80 3.10
C LEU A 143 12.65 -0.56 3.46
N TYR A 144 12.12 -0.71 4.66
CA TYR A 144 11.41 -1.92 5.09
C TYR A 144 10.25 -2.24 4.16
N ASP A 145 9.40 -1.26 3.92
CA ASP A 145 8.18 -1.42 3.15
C ASP A 145 8.47 -1.69 1.68
N CYS A 146 9.53 -1.09 1.14
CA CYS A 146 10.06 -1.43 -0.18
C CYS A 146 10.47 -2.91 -0.23
N VAL A 147 11.28 -3.39 0.72
CA VAL A 147 11.71 -4.79 0.75
C VAL A 147 10.52 -5.74 0.86
N ILE A 148 9.58 -5.45 1.77
CA ILE A 148 8.35 -6.23 1.96
C ILE A 148 7.53 -6.24 0.67
N GLY A 149 7.32 -5.09 0.04
CA GLY A 149 6.56 -4.97 -1.19
C GLY A 149 7.20 -5.69 -2.37
N LEU A 150 8.52 -5.61 -2.53
CA LEU A 150 9.26 -6.34 -3.57
C LEU A 150 9.11 -7.86 -3.41
N VAL A 151 9.15 -8.36 -2.18
CA VAL A 151 8.96 -9.80 -1.88
C VAL A 151 7.51 -10.23 -2.09
N LEU A 152 6.54 -9.39 -1.68
CA LEU A 152 5.12 -9.72 -1.75
C LEU A 152 4.51 -9.49 -3.14
N TYR A 153 5.09 -8.62 -3.98
CA TYR A 153 4.57 -8.30 -5.31
C TYR A 153 4.29 -9.52 -6.21
N PRO A 154 5.20 -10.50 -6.40
CA PRO A 154 4.91 -11.65 -7.25
C PRO A 154 3.77 -12.53 -6.71
N LEU A 155 3.62 -12.60 -5.38
CA LEU A 155 2.50 -13.30 -4.75
C LEU A 155 1.20 -12.53 -4.95
N ALA A 156 1.22 -11.22 -4.71
CA ALA A 156 0.09 -10.32 -4.92
C ALA A 156 -0.40 -10.36 -6.38
N ALA A 157 0.51 -10.30 -7.35
CA ALA A 157 0.20 -10.41 -8.77
C ALA A 157 -0.47 -11.75 -9.12
N ARG A 158 -0.14 -12.85 -8.44
CA ARG A 158 -0.77 -14.16 -8.68
C ARG A 158 -2.12 -14.33 -7.99
N VAL A 159 -2.27 -13.80 -6.78
CA VAL A 159 -3.44 -14.03 -5.93
C VAL A 159 -4.53 -12.98 -6.15
N LEU A 160 -4.13 -11.75 -6.49
CA LEU A 160 -5.02 -10.59 -6.57
C LEU A 160 -5.32 -10.14 -8.00
N ALA A 161 -4.54 -10.56 -9.00
CA ALA A 161 -4.91 -10.30 -10.39
C ALA A 161 -6.21 -11.03 -10.68
N GLY A 162 -7.29 -10.26 -10.91
CA GLY A 162 -8.54 -10.80 -11.40
C GLY A 162 -8.34 -11.43 -12.78
N ALA A 163 -9.22 -12.35 -13.16
CA ALA A 163 -9.24 -12.83 -14.55
C ALA A 163 -9.33 -11.61 -15.49
N ALA A 164 -8.40 -11.52 -16.45
CA ALA A 164 -8.37 -10.41 -17.40
C ALA A 164 -9.78 -10.20 -17.97
N PRO A 165 -10.30 -8.95 -18.03
CA PRO A 165 -11.57 -8.69 -18.70
C PRO A 165 -11.46 -9.26 -20.11
N ALA A 166 -12.40 -10.15 -20.48
CA ALA A 166 -12.46 -10.70 -21.82
C ALA A 166 -12.44 -9.52 -22.81
N GLN A 167 -11.36 -9.43 -23.58
CA GLN A 167 -11.12 -8.34 -24.52
C GLN A 167 -12.32 -8.25 -25.46
N PRO A 168 -13.09 -7.13 -25.44
CA PRO A 168 -14.26 -6.99 -26.29
C PRO A 168 -13.77 -6.85 -27.72
N GLY A 169 -13.76 -7.96 -28.47
CA GLY A 169 -13.30 -7.96 -29.86
C GLY A 169 -12.67 -9.24 -30.39
N THR A 170 -12.53 -10.32 -29.61
CA THR A 170 -12.12 -11.59 -30.22
C THR A 170 -13.32 -12.20 -30.98
N PRO A 171 -13.31 -12.24 -32.33
CA PRO A 171 -14.36 -12.91 -33.07
C PRO A 171 -14.34 -14.38 -32.68
N ARG A 172 -15.48 -14.90 -32.22
CA ARG A 172 -15.68 -16.33 -32.08
C ARG A 172 -15.73 -16.92 -33.48
N LEU A 173 -14.58 -17.44 -33.95
CA LEU A 173 -14.57 -18.36 -35.07
C LEU A 173 -15.36 -19.60 -34.62
N ARG A 174 -16.58 -19.72 -35.15
CA ARG A 174 -17.36 -20.95 -35.12
C ARG A 174 -16.82 -21.90 -36.18
#